data_AF-A0A6A6KJQ3-F1
#
_entry.id   AF-A0A6A6KJQ3-F1
#
_cell.length_a   1.000
_cell.length_b   1.000
_cell.length_c   1.000
_cell.angle_alpha   90.00
_cell.angle_beta   90.00
_cell.angle_gamma   90.00
#
_symmetry.space_group_name_H-M   'P 1'
#
loop_
_entity.id
_entity.type
_entity.pdbx_description
1 polymer ?
#
loop_
_entity_poly.entity_id
_entity_poly.type
_entity_poly.pdbx_seq_one_letter_code
_entity_poly.pdbx_strand_id
1 'polypeptide(L)'
;MERPTSASYSLNGSTEFKHNSVHEIKPSPSSKRVKLGQENTFAVERQDEECNSHAWTANQVENALRSKFEGSSEKPEEIGNSTFDSESNEERDSDFKVVSSSGYSISDLTVFKYCLGGLTDRALLLKEVATSASEEDLLRFANEVSLYSGCSHHRHQIMIAKRLIMEGTKVWNSIAQNNRAVHWDNVVFEIEEQFMKIACCSSRSLMEQDFELLRRIAGCQEYIAQENFEKMWCWLYPVAFTLSRDRINTMWNFTSPKWMEGFTKEEAELSLQGPRGLQEPGTFILRFPTSRSWPHPDAGSLIVTYVGSDYTVHHRLLCLDYTYSCQEGSTNVKSLQEMLLAEPELSRLGRQDI
;
A
#
# COMPACT_ATOMS: atom_id res chain seq x y z
N MET A 1 41.64 -4.78 -70.43
CA MET A 1 40.44 -5.18 -71.20
C MET A 1 39.24 -4.38 -70.70
N GLU A 2 38.14 -4.45 -71.45
CA GLU A 2 37.04 -3.48 -71.55
C GLU A 2 36.21 -3.22 -70.27
N ARG A 3 35.48 -2.08 -70.27
CA ARG A 3 34.20 -1.89 -69.55
C ARG A 3 33.05 -2.28 -70.49
N PRO A 4 31.87 -2.66 -69.97
CA PRO A 4 30.80 -1.65 -69.82
C PRO A 4 30.27 -1.55 -68.36
N THR A 5 29.65 -0.49 -67.83
CA THR A 5 28.98 0.73 -68.36
C THR A 5 27.47 0.61 -68.64
N SER A 6 26.65 0.79 -67.59
CA SER A 6 25.22 1.23 -67.59
C SER A 6 24.77 1.32 -66.11
N ALA A 7 24.20 2.37 -65.51
CA ALA A 7 23.47 3.58 -65.94
C ALA A 7 22.12 3.29 -66.61
N SER A 8 20.97 3.94 -66.28
CA SER A 8 20.71 4.98 -65.26
C SER A 8 19.20 5.34 -65.17
N TYR A 9 18.76 5.95 -64.04
CA TYR A 9 17.57 6.82 -63.80
C TYR A 9 16.16 6.36 -64.30
N SER A 10 15.15 6.14 -63.44
CA SER A 10 14.31 7.07 -62.63
C SER A 10 13.21 7.81 -63.40
N LEU A 11 11.91 7.60 -63.05
CA LEU A 11 10.92 8.65 -62.72
C LEU A 11 9.49 8.13 -62.40
N ASN A 12 8.65 9.03 -61.86
CA ASN A 12 7.34 8.81 -61.25
C ASN A 12 6.21 8.35 -62.19
N GLY A 13 5.19 7.70 -61.61
CA GLY A 13 3.83 7.60 -62.17
C GLY A 13 2.79 7.56 -61.04
N SER A 14 1.77 8.42 -61.10
CA SER A 14 0.72 8.55 -60.07
C SER A 14 -0.67 8.35 -60.69
N THR A 15 -1.59 7.70 -59.95
CA THR A 15 -3.04 7.87 -60.18
C THR A 15 -3.85 7.54 -58.90
N GLU A 16 -4.88 8.34 -58.61
CA GLU A 16 -5.92 8.07 -57.61
C GLU A 16 -7.07 7.22 -58.17
N PHE A 17 -7.96 6.73 -57.28
CA PHE A 17 -9.46 6.76 -57.30
C PHE A 17 -9.98 5.55 -56.50
N LYS A 18 -10.79 5.57 -55.41
CA LYS A 18 -11.88 6.39 -54.79
C LYS A 18 -13.32 5.86 -55.01
N HIS A 19 -13.96 5.53 -53.87
CA HIS A 19 -15.42 5.43 -53.55
C HIS A 19 -16.30 4.42 -54.34
N ASN A 20 -17.16 3.63 -53.69
CA ASN A 20 -18.41 3.99 -52.97
C ASN A 20 -18.73 2.97 -51.84
N SER A 21 -19.48 3.22 -50.75
CA SER A 21 -20.68 4.05 -50.45
C SER A 21 -22.00 3.40 -50.91
N VAL A 22 -23.11 3.27 -50.15
CA VAL A 22 -23.47 3.48 -48.72
C VAL A 22 -24.80 2.73 -48.44
N HIS A 23 -25.18 2.44 -47.18
CA HIS A 23 -26.60 2.52 -46.74
C HIS A 23 -26.74 2.63 -45.19
N GLU A 24 -27.68 3.45 -44.72
CA GLU A 24 -27.95 3.76 -43.30
C GLU A 24 -29.32 3.21 -42.79
N ILE A 25 -29.74 3.66 -41.58
CA ILE A 25 -31.06 3.55 -40.87
C ILE A 25 -31.01 2.51 -39.72
N LYS A 26 -31.28 2.82 -38.42
CA LYS A 26 -31.67 4.06 -37.69
C LYS A 26 -31.31 3.94 -36.17
N PRO A 27 -31.18 5.03 -35.38
CA PRO A 27 -30.78 4.97 -33.94
C PRO A 27 -31.81 5.48 -32.90
N SER A 28 -31.45 5.41 -31.60
CA SER A 28 -32.09 6.01 -30.38
C SER A 28 -33.23 5.18 -29.74
N PRO A 29 -33.60 5.36 -28.44
CA PRO A 29 -33.70 6.61 -27.64
C PRO A 29 -32.62 6.78 -26.53
N SER A 30 -32.77 7.82 -25.70
CA SER A 30 -31.76 8.28 -24.70
C SER A 30 -32.34 8.55 -23.30
N SER A 31 -31.48 8.80 -22.31
CA SER A 31 -31.84 9.59 -21.12
C SER A 31 -30.67 10.34 -20.47
N LYS A 32 -30.65 11.65 -20.75
CA LYS A 32 -30.30 12.77 -19.84
C LYS A 32 -29.06 12.63 -18.93
N ARG A 33 -27.94 13.21 -19.39
CA ARG A 33 -26.87 13.73 -18.54
C ARG A 33 -27.14 15.21 -18.21
N VAL A 34 -27.07 15.60 -16.94
CA VAL A 34 -26.95 17.03 -16.57
C VAL A 34 -25.48 17.40 -16.54
N LYS A 35 -25.13 18.54 -17.14
CA LYS A 35 -23.82 19.21 -16.99
C LYS A 35 -24.03 20.53 -16.27
N LEU A 36 -23.28 20.74 -15.20
CA LEU A 36 -22.71 22.05 -14.85
C LEU A 36 -21.19 21.89 -15.00
N GLY A 37 -20.46 22.95 -15.30
CA GLY A 37 -19.00 22.85 -15.42
C GLY A 37 -18.33 24.18 -15.64
N GLN A 38 -17.02 24.18 -15.48
CA GLN A 38 -16.11 25.22 -15.95
C GLN A 38 -14.76 24.58 -16.29
N GLU A 39 -13.98 25.28 -17.11
CA GLU A 39 -12.74 24.77 -17.69
C GLU A 39 -11.53 25.00 -16.76
N ASN A 40 -10.50 24.16 -16.90
CA ASN A 40 -9.15 24.66 -17.12
C ASN A 40 -8.25 23.58 -17.73
N THR A 41 -7.27 24.02 -18.53
CA THR A 41 -6.48 23.15 -19.40
C THR A 41 -5.09 22.90 -18.80
N PHE A 42 -4.80 21.65 -18.46
CA PHE A 42 -3.42 21.17 -18.23
C PHE A 42 -3.24 19.79 -18.87
N ALA A 43 -2.04 19.52 -19.39
CA ALA A 43 -1.73 18.28 -20.06
C ALA A 43 -1.61 17.13 -19.04
N VAL A 44 -2.32 16.03 -19.28
CA VAL A 44 -2.23 14.81 -18.48
C VAL A 44 -1.25 13.86 -19.13
N GLU A 45 -0.12 13.65 -18.47
CA GLU A 45 0.77 12.52 -18.72
C GLU A 45 0.05 11.22 -18.30
N ARG A 46 0.24 10.12 -19.04
CA ARG A 46 -0.51 8.89 -18.77
C ARG A 46 -0.10 8.29 -17.43
N GLN A 47 -1.06 8.21 -16.51
CA GLN A 47 -1.07 7.14 -15.53
C GLN A 47 -1.55 5.88 -16.24
N ASP A 48 -0.72 4.84 -16.28
CA ASP A 48 -1.12 3.54 -16.82
C ASP A 48 -2.08 2.83 -15.85
N GLU A 49 -3.09 2.16 -16.40
CA GLU A 49 -4.10 1.43 -15.64
C GLU A 49 -3.53 0.10 -15.09
N GLU A 50 -3.06 0.09 -13.84
CA GLU A 50 -2.66 -1.16 -13.15
C GLU A 50 -3.87 -1.77 -12.41
N CYS A 51 -4.03 -3.10 -12.52
CA CYS A 51 -5.36 -3.72 -12.66
C CYS A 51 -5.99 -4.29 -11.36
N ASN A 52 -7.24 -4.76 -11.49
CA ASN A 52 -8.14 -5.21 -10.42
C ASN A 52 -7.53 -6.26 -9.47
N SER A 53 -7.63 -6.00 -8.17
CA SER A 53 -7.18 -6.89 -7.10
C SER A 53 -8.21 -7.98 -6.75
N HIS A 54 -8.16 -9.12 -7.46
CA HIS A 54 -8.78 -10.35 -6.96
C HIS A 54 -7.84 -11.06 -5.99
N ALA A 55 -8.11 -10.96 -4.69
CA ALA A 55 -7.41 -11.72 -3.66
C ALA A 55 -7.77 -13.22 -3.76
N TRP A 56 -6.84 -14.04 -4.26
CA TRP A 56 -7.03 -15.48 -4.37
C TRP A 56 -6.74 -16.17 -3.03
N THR A 57 -7.75 -16.79 -2.41
CA THR A 57 -7.59 -17.58 -1.19
C THR A 57 -7.02 -18.97 -1.49
N ALA A 58 -5.93 -19.33 -0.83
CA ALA A 58 -5.40 -20.69 -0.87
C ALA A 58 -6.36 -21.65 -0.15
N ASN A 59 -6.89 -22.65 -0.85
CA ASN A 59 -7.82 -23.63 -0.29
C ASN A 59 -7.12 -24.58 0.70
N GLN A 60 -7.62 -24.69 1.94
CA GLN A 60 -7.51 -25.93 2.70
C GLN A 60 -8.57 -26.09 3.82
N VAL A 61 -9.53 -26.98 3.53
CA VAL A 61 -10.33 -27.83 4.44
C VAL A 61 -10.92 -27.18 5.71
N GLU A 62 -12.22 -26.90 5.62
CA GLU A 62 -13.13 -26.66 6.74
C GLU A 62 -13.36 -27.94 7.57
N ASN A 63 -13.31 -27.86 8.92
CA ASN A 63 -14.12 -28.74 9.77
C ASN A 63 -14.32 -28.28 11.23
N ALA A 64 -15.60 -28.18 11.61
CA ALA A 64 -16.19 -28.42 12.93
C ALA A 64 -15.48 -27.95 14.23
N LEU A 65 -16.02 -26.87 14.82
CA LEU A 65 -16.49 -26.94 16.21
C LEU A 65 -17.73 -26.06 16.44
N ARG A 66 -18.93 -26.65 16.34
CA ARG A 66 -20.21 -25.97 16.66
C ARG A 66 -21.14 -26.87 17.48
N SER A 67 -21.04 -26.75 18.81
CA SER A 67 -22.07 -27.19 19.76
C SER A 67 -22.32 -26.01 20.70
N LYS A 68 -23.44 -25.28 20.60
CA LYS A 68 -24.77 -25.67 21.10
C LYS A 68 -24.71 -26.28 22.50
N PHE A 69 -25.29 -25.56 23.46
CA PHE A 69 -25.60 -25.99 24.82
C PHE A 69 -27.00 -25.46 25.14
N GLU A 70 -28.01 -26.32 25.22
CA GLU A 70 -29.38 -25.94 25.61
C GLU A 70 -30.20 -27.16 26.05
N GLY A 71 -31.03 -26.99 27.09
CA GLY A 71 -31.91 -28.02 27.68
C GLY A 71 -31.31 -28.78 28.87
N SER A 72 -32.07 -29.18 29.89
CA SER A 72 -33.49 -28.88 30.21
C SER A 72 -33.85 -29.27 31.66
N SER A 73 -34.92 -28.67 32.23
CA SER A 73 -35.62 -29.09 33.49
C SER A 73 -34.83 -28.94 34.82
N GLU A 74 -35.41 -28.71 36.01
CA GLU A 74 -36.81 -28.56 36.50
C GLU A 74 -36.81 -27.84 37.90
N LYS A 75 -37.90 -27.42 38.61
CA LYS A 75 -39.37 -27.54 38.44
C LYS A 75 -40.17 -26.23 38.85
N PRO A 76 -41.05 -26.06 39.89
CA PRO A 76 -42.07 -24.98 39.86
C PRO A 76 -42.18 -24.07 41.12
N GLU A 77 -43.28 -23.29 41.18
CA GLU A 77 -43.93 -22.57 42.32
C GLU A 77 -43.17 -21.34 42.89
N GLU A 78 -43.84 -20.23 43.26
CA GLU A 78 -45.23 -20.03 43.74
C GLU A 78 -46.05 -18.99 42.91
N ILE A 79 -47.29 -18.69 43.33
CA ILE A 79 -48.34 -17.96 42.59
C ILE A 79 -48.39 -16.46 42.93
N GLY A 80 -48.68 -15.61 41.93
CA GLY A 80 -48.97 -14.18 42.15
C GLY A 80 -49.70 -13.51 40.97
N ASN A 81 -51.02 -13.47 40.99
CA ASN A 81 -51.83 -12.82 39.95
C ASN A 81 -51.97 -11.31 40.20
N SER A 82 -51.68 -10.48 39.19
CA SER A 82 -52.28 -9.14 39.07
C SER A 82 -52.39 -8.70 37.62
N THR A 83 -53.59 -8.78 37.05
CA THR A 83 -53.95 -8.11 35.80
C THR A 83 -54.27 -6.65 36.08
N PHE A 84 -53.65 -5.73 35.35
CA PHE A 84 -54.10 -4.34 35.30
C PHE A 84 -53.85 -3.78 33.90
N ASP A 85 -54.92 -3.67 33.11
CA ASP A 85 -54.90 -2.93 31.86
C ASP A 85 -54.82 -1.43 32.15
N SER A 86 -53.95 -0.72 31.42
CA SER A 86 -53.90 0.75 31.40
C SER A 86 -53.24 1.21 30.10
N GLU A 87 -54.05 1.59 29.12
CA GLU A 87 -53.55 2.33 27.96
C GLU A 87 -53.18 3.75 28.42
N SER A 88 -51.89 4.10 28.32
CA SER A 88 -51.42 5.47 28.47
C SER A 88 -50.42 5.79 27.36
N ASN A 89 -50.87 6.54 26.35
CA ASN A 89 -49.98 7.13 25.35
C ASN A 89 -49.18 8.28 25.99
N GLU A 90 -47.95 8.00 26.42
CA GLU A 90 -46.95 9.02 26.71
C GLU A 90 -45.64 8.66 26.00
N GLU A 91 -45.03 9.65 25.35
CA GLU A 91 -43.69 9.55 24.78
C GLU A 91 -42.68 9.36 25.92
N ARG A 92 -42.27 8.12 26.16
CA ARG A 92 -41.00 7.86 26.85
C ARG A 92 -39.90 7.81 25.80
N ASP A 93 -39.04 8.82 25.84
CA ASP A 93 -37.63 8.63 25.52
C ASP A 93 -37.15 7.40 26.30
N SER A 94 -37.05 6.27 25.60
CA SER A 94 -36.37 5.10 26.13
C SER A 94 -34.89 5.45 26.14
N ASP A 95 -34.42 5.94 27.29
CA ASP A 95 -33.01 6.27 27.57
C ASP A 95 -32.11 5.14 27.08
N PHE A 96 -31.63 5.26 25.84
CA PHE A 96 -30.56 4.43 25.33
C PHE A 96 -29.31 4.89 26.07
N LYS A 97 -29.11 4.30 27.25
CA LYS A 97 -27.82 4.20 27.92
C LYS A 97 -26.89 3.34 27.06
N VAL A 98 -26.50 3.91 25.93
CA VAL A 98 -25.15 3.77 25.41
C VAL A 98 -24.25 3.99 26.62
N VAL A 99 -23.54 2.94 27.03
CA VAL A 99 -22.55 3.04 28.08
C VAL A 99 -21.46 3.94 27.52
N SER A 100 -21.53 5.22 27.89
CA SER A 100 -20.49 6.19 27.61
C SER A 100 -19.17 5.61 28.09
N SER A 101 -18.33 5.19 27.15
CA SER A 101 -16.98 4.72 27.44
C SER A 101 -16.22 5.95 27.92
N SER A 102 -16.16 6.15 29.24
CA SER A 102 -15.70 7.37 29.91
C SER A 102 -14.16 7.50 29.88
N GLY A 103 -13.61 7.37 28.67
CA GLY A 103 -12.22 7.07 28.35
C GLY A 103 -12.05 6.56 26.90
N TYR A 104 -12.91 6.96 25.96
CA TYR A 104 -12.60 6.94 24.53
C TYR A 104 -12.64 8.38 24.02
N SER A 105 -11.56 8.87 23.41
CA SER A 105 -11.50 10.22 22.84
C SER A 105 -11.97 10.30 21.37
N ILE A 106 -12.06 9.17 20.68
CA ILE A 106 -12.36 9.10 19.25
C ILE A 106 -13.83 8.69 19.05
N SER A 107 -14.50 9.29 18.06
CA SER A 107 -15.93 9.07 17.80
C SER A 107 -16.19 8.14 16.62
N ASP A 108 -17.35 7.48 16.59
CA ASP A 108 -17.84 6.70 15.44
C ASP A 108 -17.86 7.52 14.13
N LEU A 109 -18.13 8.83 14.22
CA LEU A 109 -18.05 9.75 13.09
C LEU A 109 -16.62 9.89 12.56
N THR A 110 -15.61 9.83 13.42
CA THR A 110 -14.19 9.82 13.04
C THR A 110 -13.82 8.51 12.35
N VAL A 111 -14.31 7.36 12.84
CA VAL A 111 -14.16 6.04 12.19
C VAL A 111 -14.79 6.06 10.80
N PHE A 112 -16.05 6.50 10.70
CA PHE A 112 -16.80 6.59 9.44
C PHE A 112 -16.12 7.51 8.41
N LYS A 113 -15.65 8.70 8.86
CA LYS A 113 -14.86 9.63 8.02
C LYS A 113 -13.56 9.00 7.52
N TYR A 114 -12.83 8.25 8.34
CA TYR A 114 -11.62 7.58 7.88
C TYR A 114 -11.95 6.50 6.84
N CYS A 115 -12.96 5.65 7.10
CA CYS A 115 -13.33 4.58 6.19
C CYS A 115 -13.74 5.11 4.80
N LEU A 116 -14.55 6.17 4.72
CA LEU A 116 -15.03 6.73 3.44
C LEU A 116 -14.11 7.80 2.82
N GLY A 117 -13.18 8.38 3.58
CA GLY A 117 -12.31 9.46 3.10
C GLY A 117 -11.25 9.02 2.07
N GLY A 118 -10.82 9.96 1.23
CA GLY A 118 -9.66 9.78 0.36
C GLY A 118 -8.34 9.78 1.14
N LEU A 119 -7.23 9.51 0.45
CA LEU A 119 -5.90 9.48 1.08
C LEU A 119 -5.55 10.81 1.78
N THR A 120 -5.92 11.95 1.18
CA THR A 120 -5.74 13.29 1.76
C THR A 120 -6.57 13.49 3.02
N ASP A 121 -7.85 13.10 3.00
CA ASP A 121 -8.76 13.25 4.15
C ASP A 121 -8.30 12.37 5.31
N ARG A 122 -7.90 11.13 5.02
CA ARG A 122 -7.28 10.19 5.97
C ARG A 122 -6.00 10.76 6.55
N ALA A 123 -5.15 11.42 5.77
CA ALA A 123 -3.89 11.98 6.24
C ALA A 123 -4.11 13.14 7.21
N LEU A 124 -5.06 14.03 6.91
CA LEU A 124 -5.45 15.14 7.78
C LEU A 124 -6.10 14.64 9.08
N LEU A 125 -7.05 13.71 8.98
CA LEU A 125 -7.72 13.09 10.12
C LEU A 125 -6.73 12.36 11.02
N LEU A 126 -5.77 11.60 10.47
CA LEU A 126 -4.74 10.96 11.29
C LEU A 126 -3.76 11.96 11.92
N LYS A 127 -3.47 13.10 11.28
CA LYS A 127 -2.68 14.17 11.92
C LYS A 127 -3.38 14.78 13.13
N GLU A 128 -4.70 14.96 13.05
CA GLU A 128 -5.54 15.43 14.17
C GLU A 128 -5.66 14.38 15.29
N VAL A 129 -6.04 13.15 14.95
CA VAL A 129 -6.28 12.07 15.93
C VAL A 129 -4.97 11.62 16.60
N ALA A 130 -3.90 11.41 15.84
CA ALA A 130 -2.65 10.88 16.39
C ALA A 130 -1.86 11.87 17.26
N THR A 131 -2.17 13.18 17.20
CA THR A 131 -1.57 14.17 18.10
C THR A 131 -2.30 14.31 19.44
N SER A 132 -3.52 13.77 19.55
CA SER A 132 -4.39 13.91 20.74
C SER A 132 -4.72 12.58 21.45
N ALA A 133 -4.84 11.47 20.72
CA ALA A 133 -5.23 10.17 21.27
C ALA A 133 -4.09 9.43 22.01
N SER A 134 -4.46 8.54 22.94
CA SER A 134 -3.54 7.58 23.55
C SER A 134 -3.19 6.42 22.61
N GLU A 135 -2.24 5.57 22.98
CA GLU A 135 -1.90 4.37 22.17
C GLU A 135 -3.06 3.36 22.18
N GLU A 136 -3.79 3.26 23.29
CA GLU A 136 -4.95 2.39 23.47
C GLU A 136 -6.15 2.88 22.63
N ASP A 137 -6.36 4.20 22.57
CA ASP A 137 -7.39 4.81 21.72
C ASP A 137 -7.06 4.64 20.24
N LEU A 138 -5.79 4.83 19.84
CA LEU A 138 -5.34 4.53 18.49
C LEU A 138 -5.50 3.05 18.13
N LEU A 139 -5.22 2.14 19.06
CA LEU A 139 -5.39 0.70 18.86
C LEU A 139 -6.87 0.31 18.71
N ARG A 140 -7.76 0.89 19.52
CA ARG A 140 -9.21 0.69 19.38
C ARG A 140 -9.72 1.22 18.03
N PHE A 141 -9.38 2.45 17.69
CA PHE A 141 -9.70 3.08 16.40
C PHE A 141 -9.16 2.28 15.20
N ALA A 142 -7.93 1.76 15.31
CA ALA A 142 -7.31 0.89 14.31
C ALA A 142 -8.08 -0.43 14.12
N ASN A 143 -8.58 -1.03 15.20
CA ASN A 143 -9.39 -2.25 15.15
C ASN A 143 -10.79 -1.96 14.57
N GLU A 144 -11.43 -0.86 14.96
CA GLU A 144 -12.76 -0.44 14.46
C GLU A 144 -12.71 -0.13 12.96
N VAL A 145 -11.74 0.66 12.51
CA VAL A 145 -11.49 0.90 11.09
C VAL A 145 -11.25 -0.41 10.34
N SER A 146 -10.44 -1.32 10.88
CA SER A 146 -10.19 -2.64 10.26
C SER A 146 -11.47 -3.47 10.13
N LEU A 147 -12.39 -3.37 11.08
CA LEU A 147 -13.68 -4.07 11.07
C LEU A 147 -14.62 -3.47 10.01
N TYR A 148 -14.79 -2.15 9.99
CA TYR A 148 -15.75 -1.48 9.09
C TYR A 148 -15.26 -1.34 7.64
N SER A 149 -13.94 -1.30 7.41
CA SER A 149 -13.35 -1.32 6.07
C SER A 149 -13.16 -2.73 5.51
N GLY A 150 -13.21 -3.77 6.36
CA GLY A 150 -12.86 -5.15 6.00
C GLY A 150 -11.36 -5.35 5.67
N CYS A 151 -10.50 -4.38 5.98
CA CYS A 151 -9.09 -4.38 5.59
C CYS A 151 -8.15 -4.16 6.79
N SER A 152 -7.39 -5.21 7.10
CA SER A 152 -6.32 -5.28 8.12
C SER A 152 -5.23 -4.23 7.93
N HIS A 153 -4.84 -3.92 6.69
CA HIS A 153 -3.72 -3.03 6.39
C HIS A 153 -3.91 -1.62 6.98
N HIS A 154 -5.15 -1.10 7.04
CA HIS A 154 -5.44 0.19 7.68
C HIS A 154 -5.04 0.22 9.17
N ARG A 155 -5.20 -0.90 9.88
CA ARG A 155 -4.82 -1.03 11.28
C ARG A 155 -3.34 -0.69 11.48
N HIS A 156 -2.48 -1.13 10.57
CA HIS A 156 -1.05 -0.84 10.65
C HIS A 156 -0.74 0.64 10.43
N GLN A 157 -1.31 1.25 9.38
CA GLN A 157 -1.09 2.66 9.04
C GLN A 157 -1.57 3.64 10.13
N ILE A 158 -2.61 3.25 10.86
CA ILE A 158 -3.10 3.99 12.03
C ILE A 158 -2.12 3.86 13.20
N MET A 159 -1.67 2.64 13.53
CA MET A 159 -0.77 2.41 14.65
C MET A 159 0.60 3.09 14.51
N ILE A 160 1.13 3.26 13.28
CA ILE A 160 2.40 3.98 13.07
C ILE A 160 2.24 5.50 13.00
N ALA A 161 1.03 6.02 12.76
CA ALA A 161 0.78 7.43 12.46
C ALA A 161 1.41 8.39 13.49
N LYS A 162 1.21 8.11 14.77
CA LYS A 162 1.68 8.97 15.87
C LYS A 162 3.20 9.08 15.91
N ARG A 163 3.92 7.96 15.79
CA ARG A 163 5.39 7.96 15.75
C ARG A 163 5.91 8.58 14.46
N LEU A 164 5.31 8.25 13.31
CA LEU A 164 5.63 8.85 12.01
C LEU A 164 5.57 10.38 12.07
N ILE A 165 4.49 10.94 12.62
CA ILE A 165 4.30 12.39 12.75
C ILE A 165 5.29 12.98 13.77
N MET A 166 5.39 12.41 14.97
CA MET A 166 6.26 12.93 16.03
C MET A 166 7.74 12.90 15.66
N GLU A 167 8.22 11.79 15.12
CA GLU A 167 9.62 11.65 14.67
C GLU A 167 9.88 12.53 13.45
N GLY A 168 8.98 12.55 12.46
CA GLY A 168 9.12 13.41 11.27
C GLY A 168 9.18 14.90 11.61
N THR A 169 8.31 15.38 12.51
CA THR A 169 8.36 16.77 13.00
C THR A 169 9.66 17.06 13.76
N LYS A 170 10.13 16.13 14.60
CA LYS A 170 11.40 16.30 15.34
C LYS A 170 12.60 16.37 14.39
N VAL A 171 12.67 15.46 13.42
CA VAL A 171 13.75 15.36 12.43
C VAL A 171 13.75 16.59 11.53
N TRP A 172 12.60 17.00 11.00
CA TRP A 172 12.50 18.25 10.22
C TRP A 172 12.98 19.47 11.02
N ASN A 173 12.58 19.61 12.29
CA ASN A 173 13.02 20.74 13.12
C ASN A 173 14.53 20.73 13.39
N SER A 174 15.16 19.55 13.50
CA SER A 174 16.61 19.36 13.63
C SER A 174 17.36 19.86 12.37
N ILE A 175 16.90 19.41 11.20
CA ILE A 175 17.47 19.76 9.89
C ILE A 175 17.26 21.25 9.57
N ALA A 176 16.04 21.74 9.76
CA ALA A 176 15.62 23.05 9.29
C ALA A 176 16.27 24.19 10.09
N GLN A 177 16.40 24.06 11.41
CA GLN A 177 16.95 25.12 12.28
C GLN A 177 16.26 26.50 12.08
N ASN A 178 14.94 26.48 11.82
CA ASN A 178 14.07 27.60 11.45
C ASN A 178 14.21 28.15 10.01
N ASN A 179 15.04 27.54 9.15
CA ASN A 179 15.07 27.83 7.72
C ASN A 179 13.81 27.29 7.02
N ARG A 180 13.33 28.00 5.98
CA ARG A 180 12.15 27.57 5.19
C ARG A 180 12.45 26.42 4.24
N ALA A 181 13.71 26.32 3.80
CA ALA A 181 14.23 25.24 2.98
C ALA A 181 15.72 25.02 3.30
N VAL A 182 16.21 23.81 3.05
CA VAL A 182 17.60 23.38 3.33
C VAL A 182 18.17 22.74 2.07
N HIS A 183 19.49 22.87 1.83
CA HIS A 183 20.16 22.22 0.69
C HIS A 183 20.18 20.70 0.88
N TRP A 184 19.80 19.94 -0.15
CA TRP A 184 19.57 18.49 -0.09
C TRP A 184 20.73 17.71 0.55
N ASP A 185 21.97 18.03 0.18
CA ASP A 185 23.17 17.34 0.68
C ASP A 185 23.34 17.44 2.21
N ASN A 186 22.83 18.50 2.83
CA ASN A 186 22.82 18.68 4.29
C ASN A 186 21.74 17.82 4.99
N VAL A 187 20.83 17.23 4.22
CA VAL A 187 19.66 16.45 4.68
C VAL A 187 19.90 14.95 4.52
N VAL A 188 20.70 14.55 3.52
CA VAL A 188 21.09 13.16 3.23
C VAL A 188 21.58 12.41 4.48
N PHE A 189 22.48 13.01 5.27
CA PHE A 189 23.06 12.36 6.46
C PHE A 189 22.01 12.05 7.55
N GLU A 190 21.13 13.01 7.88
CA GLU A 190 20.07 12.79 8.88
C GLU A 190 19.00 11.81 8.34
N ILE A 191 18.71 11.81 7.03
CA ILE A 191 17.87 10.78 6.39
C ILE A 191 18.48 9.38 6.60
N GLU A 192 19.79 9.22 6.41
CA GLU A 192 20.49 7.95 6.61
C GLU A 192 20.46 7.50 8.09
N GLU A 193 20.80 8.40 9.02
CA GLU A 193 20.81 8.10 10.46
C GLU A 193 19.42 7.66 10.93
N GLN A 194 18.37 8.38 10.54
CA GLN A 194 17.02 8.04 10.94
C GLN A 194 16.50 6.77 10.24
N PHE A 195 16.86 6.53 8.97
CA PHE A 195 16.56 5.26 8.30
C PHE A 195 17.18 4.08 9.05
N MET A 196 18.49 4.12 9.31
CA MET A 196 19.20 3.04 10.00
C MET A 196 18.65 2.79 11.41
N LYS A 197 18.35 3.88 12.14
CA LYS A 197 17.73 3.84 13.48
C LYS A 197 16.33 3.23 13.47
N ILE A 198 15.46 3.61 12.52
CA ILE A 198 14.07 3.12 12.46
C ILE A 198 14.04 1.68 11.94
N ALA A 199 14.87 1.36 10.94
CA ALA A 199 14.95 0.04 10.34
C ALA A 199 15.74 -0.98 11.17
N CYS A 200 16.33 -0.59 12.31
CA CYS A 200 17.21 -1.44 13.12
C CYS A 200 18.40 -2.04 12.31
N CYS A 201 18.80 -1.41 11.21
CA CYS A 201 19.83 -1.90 10.31
C CYS A 201 21.22 -1.58 10.84
N SER A 202 22.15 -2.54 10.74
CA SER A 202 23.53 -2.41 11.22
C SER A 202 24.60 -2.65 10.14
N SER A 203 24.21 -3.13 8.96
CA SER A 203 25.15 -3.56 7.90
C SER A 203 24.84 -3.06 6.49
N ARG A 204 23.59 -2.65 6.19
CA ARG A 204 23.18 -2.12 4.88
C ARG A 204 22.48 -0.77 5.02
N SER A 205 23.20 0.28 4.64
CA SER A 205 22.71 1.65 4.51
C SER A 205 21.96 1.90 3.19
N LEU A 206 21.53 3.15 2.99
CA LEU A 206 20.99 3.67 1.73
C LEU A 206 22.13 3.94 0.74
N MET A 207 21.89 3.64 -0.53
CA MET A 207 22.80 3.92 -1.65
C MET A 207 22.47 5.27 -2.31
N GLU A 208 23.38 5.78 -3.15
CA GLU A 208 23.18 7.02 -3.94
C GLU A 208 21.87 6.98 -4.77
N GLN A 209 21.55 5.81 -5.33
CA GLN A 209 20.31 5.54 -6.08
C GLN A 209 19.05 5.68 -5.22
N ASP A 210 19.14 5.27 -3.94
CA ASP A 210 18.05 5.37 -2.97
C ASP A 210 17.81 6.84 -2.59
N PHE A 211 18.87 7.63 -2.40
CA PHE A 211 18.74 9.07 -2.17
C PHE A 211 18.15 9.80 -3.38
N GLU A 212 18.53 9.44 -4.61
CA GLU A 212 17.89 10.00 -5.82
C GLU A 212 16.41 9.60 -5.93
N LEU A 213 16.02 8.40 -5.47
CA LEU A 213 14.61 8.05 -5.34
C LEU A 213 13.90 8.92 -4.30
N LEU A 214 14.48 9.08 -3.10
CA LEU A 214 13.89 9.88 -2.04
C LEU A 214 13.75 11.36 -2.43
N ARG A 215 14.71 11.91 -3.19
CA ARG A 215 14.66 13.25 -3.79
C ARG A 215 13.51 13.40 -4.79
N ARG A 216 13.31 12.40 -5.66
CA ARG A 216 12.17 12.34 -6.60
C ARG A 216 10.82 12.23 -5.87
N ILE A 217 10.71 11.42 -4.81
CA ILE A 217 9.49 11.29 -3.99
C ILE A 217 9.19 12.59 -3.21
N ALA A 218 10.22 13.28 -2.72
CA ALA A 218 10.09 14.60 -2.09
C ALA A 218 9.56 15.66 -3.08
N GLY A 219 9.80 15.47 -4.38
CA GLY A 219 9.51 16.46 -5.41
C GLY A 219 10.39 17.71 -5.30
N CYS A 220 11.64 17.56 -4.87
CA CYS A 220 12.60 18.65 -4.70
C CYS A 220 13.80 18.50 -5.64
N GLN A 221 14.62 19.55 -5.72
CA GLN A 221 15.86 19.60 -6.49
C GLN A 221 17.03 19.81 -5.50
N GLU A 222 17.79 20.90 -5.65
CA GLU A 222 18.88 21.29 -4.74
C GLU A 222 18.40 21.66 -3.33
N TYR A 223 17.15 22.13 -3.18
CA TYR A 223 16.58 22.57 -1.89
C TYR A 223 15.27 21.86 -1.56
N ILE A 224 15.14 21.42 -0.31
CA ILE A 224 13.96 20.75 0.25
C ILE A 224 13.25 21.67 1.27
N ALA A 225 11.92 21.83 1.14
CA ALA A 225 11.08 22.50 2.14
C ALA A 225 10.30 21.47 2.99
N GLN A 226 9.63 21.91 4.06
CA GLN A 226 8.91 21.01 4.98
C GLN A 226 7.92 20.10 4.25
N GLU A 227 7.14 20.64 3.32
CA GLU A 227 6.17 19.87 2.55
C GLU A 227 6.80 18.83 1.61
N ASN A 228 8.05 19.03 1.17
CA ASN A 228 8.80 18.04 0.39
C ASN A 228 9.34 16.94 1.31
N PHE A 229 9.88 17.32 2.48
CA PHE A 229 10.30 16.38 3.51
C PHE A 229 9.13 15.51 3.97
N GLU A 230 7.96 16.08 4.26
CA GLU A 230 6.78 15.32 4.68
C GLU A 230 6.31 14.31 3.61
N LYS A 231 6.33 14.68 2.30
CA LYS A 231 5.99 13.75 1.19
C LYS A 231 6.93 12.54 1.17
N MET A 232 8.24 12.77 1.29
CA MET A 232 9.26 11.73 1.34
C MET A 232 9.18 10.88 2.61
N TRP A 233 8.99 11.51 3.77
CA TRP A 233 8.89 10.85 5.07
C TRP A 233 7.66 9.94 5.16
N CYS A 234 6.53 10.34 4.56
CA CYS A 234 5.34 9.48 4.44
C CYS A 234 5.57 8.22 3.61
N TRP A 235 6.63 8.16 2.77
CA TRP A 235 7.06 6.93 2.10
C TRP A 235 8.15 6.19 2.87
N LEU A 236 9.19 6.90 3.32
CA LEU A 236 10.36 6.32 3.97
C LEU A 236 10.04 5.70 5.33
N TYR A 237 9.18 6.32 6.14
CA TYR A 237 8.91 5.83 7.50
C TYR A 237 8.18 4.47 7.51
N PRO A 238 7.11 4.22 6.72
CA PRO A 238 6.52 2.88 6.62
C PRO A 238 7.47 1.81 6.06
N VAL A 239 8.37 2.18 5.13
CA VAL A 239 9.40 1.27 4.58
C VAL A 239 10.42 0.90 5.66
N ALA A 240 11.01 1.89 6.33
CA ALA A 240 11.95 1.66 7.43
C ALA A 240 11.30 0.90 8.59
N PHE A 241 10.06 1.24 8.97
CA PHE A 241 9.33 0.52 10.01
C PHE A 241 9.06 -0.95 9.60
N THR A 242 8.84 -1.24 8.32
CA THR A 242 8.69 -2.63 7.86
C THR A 242 10.02 -3.37 7.83
N LEU A 243 11.13 -2.69 7.52
CA LEU A 243 12.48 -3.22 7.64
C LEU A 243 12.93 -3.47 9.10
N SER A 244 12.34 -2.80 10.09
CA SER A 244 12.64 -3.00 11.52
C SER A 244 12.34 -4.41 12.05
N ARG A 245 11.58 -5.20 11.28
CA ARG A 245 11.07 -6.52 11.65
C ARG A 245 12.08 -7.60 11.30
N ASP A 246 12.58 -8.37 12.27
CA ASP A 246 13.60 -9.43 12.11
C ASP A 246 13.50 -10.24 10.80
N ARG A 247 12.31 -10.76 10.48
CA ARG A 247 12.06 -11.57 9.28
C ARG A 247 12.36 -10.82 7.97
N ILE A 248 12.10 -9.52 7.94
CA ILE A 248 12.34 -8.62 6.79
C ILE A 248 13.77 -8.06 6.84
N ASN A 249 14.23 -7.65 8.02
CA ASN A 249 15.57 -7.13 8.26
C ASN A 249 16.66 -8.12 7.79
N THR A 250 16.47 -9.39 8.13
CA THR A 250 17.34 -10.51 7.68
C THR A 250 17.46 -10.55 6.15
N MET A 251 16.36 -10.32 5.43
CA MET A 251 16.32 -10.35 3.96
C MET A 251 16.98 -9.11 3.34
N TRP A 252 16.79 -7.93 3.94
CA TRP A 252 17.44 -6.69 3.52
C TRP A 252 18.97 -6.76 3.65
N ASN A 253 19.47 -7.30 4.77
CA ASN A 253 20.89 -7.41 5.08
C ASN A 253 21.64 -8.48 4.26
N PHE A 254 20.95 -9.39 3.57
CA PHE A 254 21.58 -10.36 2.69
C PHE A 254 22.12 -9.69 1.42
N THR A 255 23.45 -9.52 1.36
CA THR A 255 24.17 -8.95 0.20
C THR A 255 24.45 -9.98 -0.90
N SER A 256 24.51 -11.27 -0.57
CA SER A 256 24.56 -12.37 -1.54
C SER A 256 23.98 -13.67 -0.92
N PRO A 257 23.03 -14.35 -1.59
CA PRO A 257 22.22 -13.84 -2.69
C PRO A 257 21.31 -12.69 -2.21
N LYS A 258 21.09 -11.68 -3.05
CA LYS A 258 20.19 -10.56 -2.69
C LYS A 258 18.74 -11.03 -2.67
N TRP A 259 18.02 -10.74 -1.59
CA TRP A 259 16.56 -10.85 -1.55
C TRP A 259 15.86 -9.56 -1.99
N MET A 260 16.53 -8.42 -1.80
CA MET A 260 16.04 -7.08 -2.14
C MET A 260 17.15 -6.32 -2.87
N GLU A 261 16.93 -5.99 -4.15
CA GLU A 261 17.94 -5.28 -4.95
C GLU A 261 18.09 -3.83 -4.47
N GLY A 262 16.96 -3.11 -4.45
CA GLY A 262 16.81 -1.70 -4.10
C GLY A 262 15.32 -1.37 -3.94
N PHE A 263 14.93 -0.13 -4.22
CA PHE A 263 13.56 0.36 -4.00
C PHE A 263 12.75 0.60 -5.28
N THR A 264 13.40 0.68 -6.46
CA THR A 264 12.71 1.02 -7.71
C THR A 264 12.12 -0.21 -8.42
N LYS A 265 11.25 0.01 -9.41
CA LYS A 265 10.73 -1.06 -10.29
C LYS A 265 11.82 -1.52 -11.26
N GLU A 266 12.59 -0.56 -11.73
CA GLU A 266 13.61 -0.67 -12.77
C GLU A 266 14.81 -1.51 -12.29
N GLU A 267 15.28 -1.31 -11.05
CA GLU A 267 16.31 -2.15 -10.42
C GLU A 267 15.87 -3.62 -10.33
N ALA A 268 14.63 -3.86 -9.90
CA ALA A 268 14.09 -5.21 -9.77
C ALA A 268 13.99 -5.91 -11.14
N GLU A 269 13.51 -5.22 -12.17
CA GLU A 269 13.49 -5.74 -13.54
C GLU A 269 14.89 -6.02 -14.09
N LEU A 270 15.85 -5.13 -13.84
CA LEU A 270 17.26 -5.30 -14.24
C LEU A 270 17.94 -6.47 -13.52
N SER A 271 17.50 -6.85 -12.31
CA SER A 271 17.95 -8.07 -11.62
C SER A 271 17.20 -9.35 -12.03
N LEU A 272 16.17 -9.25 -12.87
CA LEU A 272 15.59 -10.38 -13.61
C LEU A 272 16.13 -10.52 -15.04
N GLN A 273 16.82 -9.51 -15.58
CA GLN A 273 17.58 -9.65 -16.83
C GLN A 273 18.85 -10.49 -16.62
N GLY A 274 19.22 -11.25 -17.65
CA GLY A 274 20.46 -12.00 -17.77
C GLY A 274 21.07 -11.87 -19.18
N PRO A 275 22.14 -12.61 -19.50
CA PRO A 275 22.93 -12.40 -20.73
C PRO A 275 22.19 -12.66 -22.07
N ARG A 276 20.92 -13.11 -22.05
CA ARG A 276 20.11 -13.44 -23.24
C ARG A 276 18.71 -12.81 -23.22
N GLY A 277 18.46 -11.86 -22.32
CA GLY A 277 17.11 -11.40 -21.95
C GLY A 277 16.74 -11.88 -20.54
N LEU A 278 15.45 -12.05 -20.25
CA LEU A 278 14.95 -12.48 -18.94
C LEU A 278 15.55 -13.83 -18.50
N GLN A 279 15.77 -13.97 -17.19
CA GLN A 279 16.12 -15.22 -16.51
C GLN A 279 14.94 -16.21 -16.55
N GLU A 280 15.18 -17.47 -16.18
CA GLU A 280 14.18 -18.55 -16.27
C GLU A 280 12.91 -18.26 -15.42
N PRO A 281 11.74 -18.79 -15.82
CA PRO A 281 10.49 -18.69 -15.05
C PRO A 281 10.65 -19.09 -13.59
N GLY A 282 9.98 -18.34 -12.72
CA GLY A 282 10.10 -18.46 -11.27
C GLY A 282 11.39 -17.90 -10.69
N THR A 283 12.13 -17.07 -11.43
CA THR A 283 13.16 -16.19 -10.88
C THR A 283 12.50 -14.92 -10.33
N PHE A 284 12.82 -14.53 -9.09
CA PHE A 284 12.18 -13.39 -8.42
C PHE A 284 13.13 -12.52 -7.58
N ILE A 285 12.69 -11.30 -7.28
CA ILE A 285 13.34 -10.36 -6.36
C ILE A 285 12.27 -9.53 -5.63
N LEU A 286 12.56 -9.06 -4.41
CA LEU A 286 11.66 -8.20 -3.65
C LEU A 286 12.04 -6.72 -3.78
N ARG A 287 11.04 -5.85 -3.70
CA ARG A 287 11.17 -4.38 -3.61
C ARG A 287 10.02 -3.78 -2.83
N PHE A 288 10.14 -2.51 -2.46
CA PHE A 288 9.01 -1.71 -1.97
C PHE A 288 8.34 -0.97 -3.15
N PRO A 289 7.02 -0.67 -3.07
CA PRO A 289 6.33 0.15 -4.06
C PRO A 289 6.53 1.66 -3.79
N THR A 290 7.11 2.36 -4.76
CA THR A 290 7.28 3.83 -4.75
C THR A 290 5.94 4.58 -4.80
N SER A 291 4.88 3.95 -5.34
CA SER A 291 3.53 4.51 -5.52
C SER A 291 2.60 4.31 -4.33
N ARG A 292 3.13 4.07 -3.12
CA ARG A 292 2.37 3.73 -1.90
C ARG A 292 2.97 4.42 -0.66
N SER A 293 2.59 5.67 -0.44
CA SER A 293 2.96 6.45 0.75
C SER A 293 1.82 6.45 1.79
N TRP A 294 2.17 6.60 3.07
CA TRP A 294 1.20 6.79 4.16
C TRP A 294 0.23 7.95 3.83
N PRO A 295 -1.08 7.82 4.10
CA PRO A 295 -1.76 6.76 4.85
C PRO A 295 -2.37 5.65 3.96
N HIS A 296 -1.81 5.38 2.78
CA HIS A 296 -2.26 4.27 1.95
C HIS A 296 -2.13 2.94 2.71
N PRO A 297 -3.15 2.03 2.71
CA PRO A 297 -3.09 0.76 3.44
C PRO A 297 -1.79 -0.01 3.18
N ASP A 298 -1.41 -0.15 1.91
CA ASP A 298 -0.19 -0.87 1.49
C ASP A 298 1.12 -0.06 1.57
N ALA A 299 1.16 1.06 2.31
CA ALA A 299 2.40 1.83 2.48
C ALA A 299 3.43 1.04 3.32
N GLY A 300 4.64 0.86 2.78
CA GLY A 300 5.64 -0.03 3.37
C GLY A 300 5.45 -1.52 3.09
N SER A 301 4.40 -1.94 2.37
CA SER A 301 4.25 -3.34 1.93
C SER A 301 5.33 -3.74 0.92
N LEU A 302 5.56 -5.04 0.75
CA LEU A 302 6.51 -5.58 -0.23
C LEU A 302 5.81 -5.99 -1.54
N ILE A 303 6.49 -5.80 -2.66
CA ILE A 303 6.16 -6.40 -3.95
C ILE A 303 7.21 -7.45 -4.28
N VAL A 304 6.77 -8.65 -4.67
CA VAL A 304 7.61 -9.59 -5.42
C VAL A 304 7.51 -9.27 -6.91
N THR A 305 8.66 -9.10 -7.54
CA THR A 305 8.81 -8.94 -9.00
C THR A 305 9.46 -10.20 -9.53
N TYR A 306 8.83 -10.89 -10.49
CA TYR A 306 9.24 -12.23 -10.91
C TYR A 306 8.98 -12.51 -12.39
N VAL A 307 9.70 -13.48 -12.95
CA VAL A 307 9.46 -13.97 -14.33
C VAL A 307 8.39 -15.05 -14.30
N GLY A 308 7.30 -14.84 -15.05
CA GLY A 308 6.19 -15.78 -15.17
C GLY A 308 6.49 -16.97 -16.09
N SER A 309 5.62 -17.96 -16.08
CA SER A 309 5.67 -19.12 -17.01
C SER A 309 5.39 -18.75 -18.47
N ASP A 310 4.88 -17.54 -18.70
CA ASP A 310 4.71 -16.86 -19.99
C ASP A 310 5.97 -16.11 -20.46
N TYR A 311 7.07 -16.14 -19.68
CA TYR A 311 8.30 -15.39 -19.89
C TYR A 311 8.11 -13.86 -19.92
N THR A 312 7.10 -13.33 -19.21
CA THR A 312 6.97 -11.88 -18.94
C THR A 312 7.27 -11.55 -17.48
N VAL A 313 7.45 -10.27 -17.15
CA VAL A 313 7.68 -9.83 -15.77
C VAL A 313 6.35 -9.47 -15.12
N HIS A 314 6.10 -10.07 -13.96
CA HIS A 314 4.93 -9.82 -13.13
C HIS A 314 5.33 -9.12 -11.83
N HIS A 315 4.44 -8.27 -11.31
CA HIS A 315 4.58 -7.66 -9.99
C HIS A 315 3.38 -8.06 -9.13
N ARG A 316 3.63 -8.66 -7.96
CA ARG A 316 2.58 -9.13 -7.05
C ARG A 316 2.81 -8.53 -5.67
N LEU A 317 1.83 -7.80 -5.15
CA LEU A 317 1.85 -7.30 -3.78
C LEU A 317 1.80 -8.49 -2.81
N LEU A 318 2.70 -8.53 -1.84
CA LEU A 318 2.72 -9.58 -0.82
C LEU A 318 1.77 -9.20 0.32
N CYS A 319 0.77 -10.05 0.57
CA CYS A 319 0.02 -9.98 1.81
C CYS A 319 0.94 -10.38 2.98
N LEU A 320 1.24 -9.41 3.84
CA LEU A 320 2.14 -9.57 4.97
C LEU A 320 1.40 -9.77 6.30
N ASP A 321 0.07 -9.89 6.31
CA ASP A 321 -0.78 -9.96 7.52
C ASP A 321 -0.32 -10.99 8.55
N TYR A 322 0.20 -12.13 8.09
CA TYR A 322 0.75 -13.16 9.00
C TYR A 322 2.00 -12.67 9.77
N THR A 323 2.80 -11.78 9.16
CA THR A 323 3.91 -11.10 9.86
C THR A 323 3.43 -9.95 10.76
N TYR A 324 2.23 -9.40 10.56
CA TYR A 324 1.63 -8.38 11.43
C TYR A 324 0.82 -8.98 12.60
N SER A 325 0.51 -10.27 12.56
CA SER A 325 -0.36 -10.95 13.54
C SER A 325 0.34 -11.98 14.44
N CYS A 326 1.50 -12.53 14.05
CA CYS A 326 2.32 -13.35 14.96
C CYS A 326 2.85 -12.50 16.13
N GLN A 327 2.40 -12.78 17.36
CA GLN A 327 3.17 -12.40 18.55
C GLN A 327 4.49 -13.20 18.61
N GLU A 328 5.54 -12.57 19.14
CA GLU A 328 6.78 -13.22 19.54
C GLU A 328 6.48 -14.32 20.56
N GLY A 329 6.71 -15.58 20.19
CA GLY A 329 6.39 -16.75 21.02
C GLY A 329 5.81 -17.94 20.26
N SER A 330 5.26 -17.76 19.06
CA SER A 330 4.84 -18.88 18.21
C SER A 330 6.06 -19.57 17.55
N THR A 331 6.61 -20.57 18.23
CA THR A 331 7.90 -21.25 17.91
C THR A 331 7.91 -22.15 16.66
N ASN A 332 6.84 -22.17 15.86
CA ASN A 332 6.72 -23.05 14.70
C ASN A 332 6.15 -22.31 13.47
N VAL A 333 6.68 -21.11 13.21
CA VAL A 333 6.32 -20.27 12.06
C VAL A 333 7.46 -20.30 11.04
N LYS A 334 7.15 -20.72 9.81
CA LYS A 334 8.08 -20.69 8.67
C LYS A 334 8.65 -19.29 8.44
N SER A 335 9.90 -19.21 7.99
CA SER A 335 10.50 -17.94 7.58
C SER A 335 9.81 -17.37 6.33
N LEU A 336 9.92 -16.06 6.09
CA LEU A 336 9.34 -15.46 4.87
C LEU A 336 10.07 -15.98 3.62
N GLN A 337 11.36 -16.28 3.77
CA GLN A 337 12.20 -16.97 2.79
C GLN A 337 11.61 -18.34 2.39
N GLU A 338 11.27 -19.19 3.38
CA GLU A 338 10.63 -20.50 3.14
C GLU A 338 9.22 -20.38 2.56
N MET A 339 8.43 -19.38 2.96
CA MET A 339 7.08 -19.18 2.43
C MET A 339 7.13 -18.74 0.96
N LEU A 340 8.04 -17.83 0.60
CA LEU A 340 8.23 -17.41 -0.79
C LEU A 340 8.76 -18.57 -1.66
N LEU A 341 9.77 -19.31 -1.20
CA LEU A 341 10.33 -20.46 -1.95
C LEU A 341 9.40 -21.69 -2.00
N ALA A 342 8.25 -21.66 -1.33
CA ALA A 342 7.21 -22.68 -1.43
C ALA A 342 6.09 -22.33 -2.43
N GLU A 343 6.07 -21.09 -2.95
CA GLU A 343 5.12 -20.68 -3.99
C GLU A 343 5.52 -21.29 -5.35
N PRO A 344 4.60 -21.94 -6.09
CA PRO A 344 4.92 -22.56 -7.38
C PRO A 344 5.49 -21.58 -8.43
N GLU A 345 5.20 -20.29 -8.28
CA GLU A 345 5.65 -19.21 -9.17
C GLU A 345 7.01 -18.60 -8.76
N LEU A 346 7.62 -19.02 -7.64
CA LEU A 346 8.81 -18.36 -7.04
C LEU A 346 9.89 -19.40 -6.64
N SER A 347 10.64 -19.91 -7.63
CA SER A 347 11.62 -20.98 -7.43
C SER A 347 13.03 -20.54 -7.00
N ARG A 348 13.47 -19.32 -7.36
CA ARG A 348 14.85 -18.86 -7.14
C ARG A 348 14.97 -17.33 -7.11
N LEU A 349 16.05 -16.83 -6.51
CA LEU A 349 16.38 -15.41 -6.50
C LEU A 349 17.04 -14.97 -7.82
N GLY A 350 16.74 -13.74 -8.24
CA GLY A 350 17.41 -13.09 -9.38
C GLY A 350 18.89 -12.84 -9.11
N ARG A 351 19.72 -13.03 -10.14
CA ARG A 351 21.18 -12.93 -10.10
C ARG A 351 21.83 -13.78 -9.00
N GLN A 352 21.66 -15.09 -9.14
CA GLN A 352 22.68 -16.03 -8.70
C GLN A 352 23.71 -16.15 -9.84
N ASP A 353 24.93 -15.69 -9.57
CA ASP A 353 26.17 -15.74 -10.38
C ASP A 353 26.24 -14.87 -11.66
N ILE A 354 27.48 -14.45 -11.97
CA ILE A 354 28.00 -13.93 -13.25
C ILE A 354 29.29 -14.72 -13.56
#